data_AF-A0A2X3IKK3-F1
#
_entry.id   AF-A0A2X3IKK3-F1
#
_cell.length_a   1.000
_cell.length_b   1.000
_cell.length_c   1.000
_cell.angle_alpha   90.00
_cell.angle_beta   90.00
_cell.angle_gamma   90.00
#
_symmetry.space_group_name_H-M   'P 1'
#
loop_
_entity.id
_entity.type
_entity.pdbx_description
1 polymer ?
#
loop_
_entity_poly.entity_id
_entity_poly.type
_entity_poly.pdbx_seq_one_letter_code
_entity_poly.pdbx_strand_id
1 'polypeptide(L)'
;MLRNNIAIITSYNDMLSAHQPYEHYPEQIRKALHSVGAVGQVAGGVPAMCDGVTQGQDGMELSLLSREVIAMSTAVGLSHNMFDGALYLGVCDKIVPGLTMAALSFGPFTCAFSFHQARWPAPAE
;
A
#
# COMPACT_ATOMS: atom_id res chain seq x y z
N MET A 1 21.51 -5.64 -18.74
CA MET A 1 20.03 -5.71 -18.61
C MET A 1 19.62 -4.63 -17.63
N LEU A 2 18.75 -3.71 -18.05
CA LEU A 2 18.05 -2.82 -17.13
C LEU A 2 17.12 -3.69 -16.27
N ARG A 3 17.28 -3.65 -14.95
CA ARG A 3 16.33 -4.27 -14.01
C ARG A 3 15.34 -3.20 -13.62
N ASN A 4 14.05 -3.40 -13.89
CA ASN A 4 13.02 -2.48 -13.43
C ASN A 4 12.95 -2.51 -11.90
N ASN A 5 13.01 -1.35 -11.27
CA ASN A 5 12.90 -1.18 -9.83
C ASN A 5 11.48 -0.74 -9.46
N ILE A 6 10.78 -1.58 -8.70
CA ILE A 6 9.37 -1.39 -8.35
C ILE A 6 9.24 -1.03 -6.88
N ALA A 7 8.70 0.15 -6.60
CA ALA A 7 8.33 0.55 -5.25
C ALA A 7 7.12 -0.24 -4.75
N ILE A 8 7.11 -0.58 -3.48
CA ILE A 8 5.95 -1.13 -2.77
C ILE A 8 5.61 -0.17 -1.65
N ILE A 9 4.41 0.37 -1.67
CA ILE A 9 3.83 1.19 -0.60
C ILE A 9 2.78 0.33 0.10
N THR A 10 2.88 0.20 1.43
CA THR A 10 2.00 -0.69 2.20
C THR A 10 1.27 0.04 3.31
N SER A 11 -0.02 -0.25 3.48
CA SER A 11 -0.82 0.20 4.62
C SER A 11 -0.90 -0.84 5.74
N TYR A 12 0.06 -1.77 5.80
CA TYR A 12 0.09 -2.85 6.77
C TYR A 12 0.03 -2.33 8.23
N ASN A 13 -0.84 -2.97 9.02
CA ASN A 13 -0.79 -2.96 10.47
C ASN A 13 -1.36 -4.29 10.98
N ASP A 14 -0.99 -4.69 12.19
CA ASP A 14 -1.50 -5.93 12.83
C ASP A 14 -2.87 -5.76 13.49
N MET A 15 -3.40 -4.55 13.50
CA MET A 15 -4.65 -4.23 14.19
C MET A 15 -5.87 -4.65 13.36
N LEU A 16 -5.79 -4.56 12.03
CA LEU A 16 -6.93 -4.70 11.13
C LEU A 16 -6.81 -5.99 10.31
N SER A 17 -7.81 -6.87 10.41
CA SER A 17 -7.84 -8.14 9.68
C SER A 17 -7.72 -7.97 8.16
N ALA A 18 -8.26 -6.87 7.61
CA ALA A 18 -8.15 -6.53 6.20
C ALA A 18 -6.70 -6.29 5.75
N HIS A 19 -5.79 -5.95 6.67
CA HIS A 19 -4.40 -5.57 6.37
C HIS A 19 -3.41 -6.70 6.63
N GLN A 20 -3.82 -7.76 7.36
CA GLN A 20 -2.95 -8.90 7.66
C GLN A 20 -2.24 -9.48 6.42
N PRO A 21 -2.87 -9.64 5.25
CA PRO A 21 -2.17 -10.18 4.08
C PRO A 21 -0.94 -9.35 3.66
N TYR A 22 -0.92 -8.06 3.96
CA TYR A 22 0.18 -7.15 3.64
C TYR A 22 1.45 -7.41 4.47
N GLU A 23 1.39 -8.23 5.51
CA GLU A 23 2.56 -8.75 6.21
C GLU A 23 3.44 -9.59 5.27
N HIS A 24 2.81 -10.45 4.46
CA HIS A 24 3.52 -11.45 3.66
C HIS A 24 3.53 -11.12 2.15
N TYR A 25 2.62 -10.29 1.68
CA TYR A 25 2.54 -9.90 0.26
C TYR A 25 3.84 -9.29 -0.28
N PRO A 26 4.54 -8.39 0.43
CA PRO A 26 5.79 -7.83 -0.08
C PRO A 26 6.81 -8.91 -0.45
N GLU A 27 6.89 -10.00 0.33
CA GLU A 27 7.80 -11.10 0.04
C GLU A 27 7.38 -11.92 -1.18
N GLN A 28 6.09 -12.22 -1.31
CA GLN A 28 5.55 -12.90 -2.50
C GLN A 28 5.74 -12.06 -3.76
N ILE A 29 5.51 -10.75 -3.67
CA ILE A 29 5.71 -9.79 -4.77
C ILE A 29 7.19 -9.74 -5.16
N ARG A 30 8.13 -9.70 -4.22
CA ARG A 30 9.57 -9.74 -4.52
C ARG A 30 9.95 -10.99 -5.30
N LYS A 31 9.46 -12.16 -4.89
CA LYS A 31 9.70 -13.43 -5.60
C LYS A 31 9.14 -13.38 -7.03
N ALA A 32 7.92 -12.87 -7.20
CA ALA A 32 7.29 -12.72 -8.51
C ALA A 32 8.08 -11.76 -9.42
N LEU A 33 8.46 -10.57 -8.92
CA LEU A 33 9.27 -9.60 -9.65
C LEU A 33 10.64 -10.18 -10.04
N HIS A 34 11.28 -10.92 -9.13
CA HIS A 34 12.57 -11.53 -9.40
C HIS A 34 12.50 -12.56 -10.54
N SER A 35 11.38 -13.29 -10.68
CA SER A 35 11.17 -14.26 -11.77
C SER A 35 11.14 -13.63 -13.17
N VAL A 36 10.84 -12.32 -13.25
CA VAL A 36 10.81 -11.54 -14.50
C VAL A 36 12.00 -10.56 -14.61
N GLY A 37 13.02 -10.72 -13.77
CA GLY A 37 14.23 -9.89 -13.80
C GLY A 37 14.07 -8.48 -13.21
N ALA A 38 12.97 -8.22 -12.49
CA ALA A 38 12.72 -6.97 -11.78
C ALA A 38 13.13 -7.08 -10.29
N VAL A 39 13.27 -5.93 -9.63
CA VAL A 39 13.52 -5.83 -8.18
C VAL A 39 12.35 -5.09 -7.55
N GLY A 40 11.88 -5.58 -6.41
CA GLY A 40 10.84 -4.92 -5.62
C GLY A 40 11.35 -4.53 -4.24
N GLN A 41 11.08 -3.31 -3.81
CA GLN A 41 11.48 -2.81 -2.48
C GLN A 41 10.29 -2.15 -1.80
N VAL A 42 10.15 -2.35 -0.50
CA VAL A 42 9.19 -1.56 0.29
C VAL A 42 9.79 -0.16 0.41
N ALA A 43 9.16 0.79 -0.28
CA ALA A 43 9.60 2.18 -0.33
C ALA A 43 9.06 2.96 0.88
N GLY A 44 7.92 2.54 1.44
CA GLY A 44 7.36 3.17 2.63
C GLY A 44 6.10 2.49 3.13
N GLY A 45 5.78 2.78 4.39
CA GLY A 45 4.49 2.47 5.01
C GLY A 45 3.61 3.71 5.07
N VAL A 46 2.31 3.55 4.90
CA VAL A 46 1.32 4.62 5.11
C VAL A 46 0.47 4.31 6.33
N PRO A 47 -0.02 5.33 7.05
CA PRO A 47 -0.90 5.09 8.18
C PRO A 47 -2.22 4.45 7.72
N ALA A 48 -2.80 3.69 8.64
CA ALA A 48 -3.99 2.91 8.39
C ALA A 48 -4.90 2.97 9.62
N MET A 49 -6.17 3.26 9.39
CA MET A 49 -7.21 3.23 10.42
C MET A 49 -8.46 2.53 9.89
N CYS A 50 -9.30 2.06 10.81
CA CYS A 50 -10.58 1.43 10.48
C CYS A 50 -11.72 2.25 11.04
N ASP A 51 -12.57 2.75 10.15
CA ASP A 51 -13.81 3.44 10.52
C ASP A 51 -14.67 2.51 11.40
N GLY A 52 -14.72 1.20 11.12
CA GLY A 52 -15.45 0.23 11.96
C GLY A 52 -14.96 0.11 13.41
N VAL A 53 -13.68 0.40 13.68
CA VAL A 53 -13.12 0.41 15.06
C VAL A 53 -13.27 1.79 15.70
N THR A 54 -13.13 2.85 14.92
CA THR A 54 -13.11 4.24 15.41
C THR A 54 -14.48 4.91 15.44
N GLN A 55 -15.51 4.29 14.87
CA GLN A 55 -16.86 4.83 14.84
C GLN A 55 -17.37 5.15 16.25
N GLY A 56 -17.75 6.41 16.47
CA GLY A 56 -18.25 6.88 17.77
C GLY A 56 -17.16 7.11 18.83
N GLN A 57 -15.89 7.06 18.44
CA GLN A 57 -14.74 7.43 19.28
C GLN A 57 -14.12 8.75 18.77
N ASP A 58 -13.41 9.46 19.64
CA ASP A 58 -12.74 10.73 19.30
C ASP A 58 -11.78 10.61 18.09
N GLY A 59 -11.22 9.41 17.87
CA GLY A 59 -10.34 9.12 16.74
C GLY A 59 -11.02 9.24 15.37
N MET A 60 -12.35 9.22 15.29
CA MET A 60 -13.08 9.34 14.03
C MET A 60 -12.88 10.71 13.35
N GLU A 61 -12.55 11.75 14.13
CA GLU A 61 -12.19 13.08 13.62
C GLU A 61 -10.98 13.04 12.67
N LEU A 62 -10.12 12.01 12.81
CA LEU A 62 -8.96 11.81 11.95
C LEU A 62 -9.29 11.03 10.67
N SER A 63 -10.47 10.43 10.54
CA SER A 63 -10.82 9.54 9.42
C SER A 63 -10.61 10.21 8.08
N LEU A 64 -11.27 11.34 7.82
CA LEU A 64 -11.13 12.01 6.53
C LEU A 64 -9.74 12.62 6.33
N LEU A 65 -9.14 13.17 7.39
CA LEU A 65 -7.80 13.76 7.35
C LEU A 65 -6.72 12.72 7.02
N SER A 66 -6.91 11.46 7.43
CA SER A 66 -5.97 10.38 7.16
C SER A 66 -5.69 10.20 5.67
N ARG A 67 -6.67 10.49 4.79
CA ARG A 67 -6.50 10.41 3.33
C ARG A 67 -5.34 11.27 2.82
N GLU A 68 -5.27 12.52 3.29
CA GLU A 68 -4.22 13.46 2.87
C GLU A 68 -2.86 13.07 3.46
N VAL A 69 -2.87 12.56 4.69
CA VAL A 69 -1.65 12.03 5.33
C VAL A 69 -1.12 10.84 4.53
N ILE A 70 -1.99 9.92 4.11
CA ILE A 70 -1.61 8.76 3.29
C ILE A 70 -1.02 9.20 1.94
N ALA A 71 -1.64 10.19 1.30
CA ALA A 71 -1.13 10.73 0.04
C ALA A 71 0.29 11.32 0.22
N MET A 72 0.48 12.13 1.26
CA MET A 72 1.79 12.73 1.57
C MET A 72 2.83 11.71 2.00
N SER A 73 2.48 10.74 2.85
CA SER A 73 3.38 9.65 3.25
C SER A 73 3.83 8.82 2.05
N THR A 74 2.92 8.57 1.10
CA THR A 74 3.23 7.90 -0.15
C THR A 74 4.23 8.69 -0.99
N ALA A 75 4.00 10.00 -1.14
CA ALA A 75 4.91 10.88 -1.87
C ALA A 75 6.31 10.90 -1.24
N VAL A 76 6.38 10.94 0.09
CA VAL A 76 7.66 10.85 0.83
C VAL A 76 8.36 9.52 0.57
N GLY A 77 7.65 8.38 0.60
CA GLY A 77 8.23 7.06 0.29
C GLY A 77 8.76 6.95 -1.14
N LEU A 78 8.15 7.66 -2.09
CA LEU A 78 8.58 7.69 -3.50
C LEU A 78 9.66 8.74 -3.80
N SER A 79 9.94 9.65 -2.86
CA SER A 79 10.83 10.80 -3.06
C SER A 79 12.29 10.45 -3.40
N HIS A 80 12.69 9.20 -3.20
CA HIS A 80 14.00 8.69 -3.62
C HIS A 80 14.21 8.69 -5.14
N ASN A 81 13.14 8.83 -5.93
CA ASN A 81 13.19 8.98 -7.39
C ASN A 81 14.06 7.93 -8.10
N MET A 82 13.99 6.69 -7.62
CA MET A 82 14.80 5.56 -8.11
C MET A 82 13.95 4.40 -8.65
N PHE A 83 12.63 4.60 -8.77
CA PHE A 83 11.66 3.56 -9.09
C PHE A 83 11.07 3.79 -10.48
N ASP A 84 11.00 2.74 -11.28
CA ASP A 84 10.40 2.74 -12.62
C ASP A 84 8.87 2.53 -12.57
N GLY A 85 8.37 2.01 -11.45
CA GLY A 85 6.96 1.71 -11.22
C GLY A 85 6.66 1.58 -9.72
N ALA A 86 5.37 1.55 -9.37
CA ALA A 86 4.93 1.43 -7.99
C ALA A 86 3.72 0.49 -7.82
N LEU A 87 3.73 -0.26 -6.72
CA LEU A 87 2.64 -1.10 -6.25
C LEU A 87 2.10 -0.52 -4.94
N TYR A 88 0.80 -0.27 -4.91
CA TYR A 88 0.11 0.32 -3.77
C TYR A 88 -0.76 -0.75 -3.10
N LEU A 89 -0.32 -1.20 -1.92
CA LEU A 89 -1.00 -2.19 -1.10
C LEU A 89 -1.81 -1.45 -0.04
N GLY A 90 -3.11 -1.30 -0.28
CA GLY A 90 -4.01 -0.71 0.68
C GLY A 90 -5.46 -1.03 0.39
N VAL A 91 -6.24 -1.03 1.46
CA VAL A 91 -7.69 -1.28 1.46
C VAL A 91 -8.33 -0.34 2.47
N CYS A 92 -9.65 -0.18 2.43
CA CYS A 92 -10.46 0.75 3.21
C CYS A 92 -10.71 2.10 2.54
N ASP A 93 -11.79 2.74 2.99
CA ASP A 93 -12.42 3.91 2.37
C ASP A 93 -11.47 5.10 2.17
N LYS A 94 -10.57 5.36 3.13
CA LYS A 94 -9.66 6.51 3.08
C LYS A 94 -8.28 6.19 2.51
N ILE A 95 -7.87 4.93 2.58
CA ILE A 95 -6.54 4.50 2.14
C ILE A 95 -6.46 4.43 0.62
N VAL A 96 -7.43 3.76 -0.01
CA VAL A 96 -7.49 3.63 -1.48
C VAL A 96 -7.44 4.99 -2.19
N PRO A 97 -8.28 5.98 -1.86
CA PRO A 97 -8.20 7.28 -2.49
C PRO A 97 -6.91 8.03 -2.13
N GLY A 98 -6.38 7.92 -0.91
CA GLY A 98 -5.11 8.56 -0.54
C GLY A 98 -3.93 8.04 -1.38
N LEU A 99 -3.83 6.72 -1.55
CA LEU A 99 -2.83 6.09 -2.42
C LEU A 99 -3.03 6.50 -3.89
N THR A 100 -4.28 6.58 -4.35
CA THR A 100 -4.62 6.99 -5.72
C THR A 100 -4.24 8.45 -5.99
N MET A 101 -4.52 9.35 -5.04
CA MET A 101 -4.14 10.76 -5.12
C MET A 101 -2.62 10.91 -5.26
N ALA A 102 -1.85 10.17 -4.47
CA ALA A 102 -0.39 10.17 -4.57
C ALA A 102 0.10 9.57 -5.88
N ALA A 103 -0.49 8.46 -6.36
CA ALA A 103 -0.11 7.84 -7.62
C ALA A 103 -0.30 8.80 -8.81
N LEU A 104 -1.40 9.55 -8.85
CA LEU A 104 -1.69 10.52 -9.91
C LEU A 104 -0.83 11.79 -9.83
N SER A 105 -0.38 12.16 -8.63
CA SER A 105 0.33 13.42 -8.39
C SER A 105 1.85 13.27 -8.39
N PHE A 106 2.35 12.14 -7.90
CA PHE A 106 3.77 11.90 -7.62
C PHE A 106 4.27 10.51 -8.06
N GLY A 107 3.37 9.65 -8.53
CA GLY A 107 3.70 8.27 -8.87
C GLY A 107 4.43 8.13 -10.21
N PRO A 108 5.24 7.08 -10.38
CA PRO A 108 5.75 6.68 -11.70
C PRO A 108 4.60 6.26 -12.62
N PHE A 109 4.81 6.30 -13.95
CA PHE A 109 3.76 6.05 -14.94
C PHE A 109 3.08 4.66 -14.82
N THR A 110 3.77 3.66 -14.27
CA THR A 110 3.22 2.31 -14.07
C THR A 110 2.81 2.11 -12.61
N CYS A 111 1.49 2.01 -12.39
CA CYS A 111 0.89 1.85 -11.08
C CYS A 111 -0.07 0.65 -11.07
N ALA A 112 0.04 -0.20 -10.06
CA ALA A 112 -0.97 -1.24 -9.80
C ALA A 112 -1.40 -1.22 -8.33
N PHE A 113 -2.67 -1.54 -8.11
CA PHE A 113 -3.31 -1.49 -6.81
C PHE A 113 -3.79 -2.88 -6.40
N SER A 114 -3.58 -3.23 -5.14
CA SER A 114 -4.13 -4.46 -4.55
C SER A 114 -5.18 -4.10 -3.50
N PHE A 115 -6.45 -4.14 -3.92
CA PHE A 115 -7.62 -3.88 -3.08
C PHE A 115 -8.26 -5.21 -2.67
N HIS A 116 -7.68 -5.88 -1.66
CA HIS A 116 -8.23 -7.18 -1.25
C HIS A 116 -9.44 -7.00 -0.33
N GLN A 117 -10.64 -7.41 -0.75
CA GLN A 117 -11.73 -7.72 0.17
C GLN A 117 -11.60 -9.19 0.59
N ALA A 118 -11.01 -9.46 1.75
CA ALA A 118 -11.00 -10.71 2.53
C ALA A 118 -11.66 -11.98 1.92
N ARG A 119 -11.24 -12.41 0.73
CA ARG A 119 -11.54 -13.73 0.13
C ARG A 119 -10.32 -14.19 -0.67
N TRP A 120 -9.27 -14.56 0.03
CA TRP A 120 -8.25 -15.47 -0.48
C TRP A 120 -8.35 -16.75 0.36
N PRO A 121 -8.25 -17.95 -0.22
CA PRO A 121 -8.47 -19.18 0.52
C PRO A 121 -7.52 -19.21 1.72
N ALA A 122 -8.07 -19.59 2.87
CA ALA A 122 -7.27 -19.97 4.02
C ALA A 122 -6.17 -20.95 3.54
N PRO A 123 -4.94 -20.87 4.09
CA PRO A 123 -3.93 -21.87 3.79
C PRO A 123 -4.53 -23.26 4.00
N ALA A 124 -4.40 -24.10 2.98
CA ALA A 124 -4.75 -25.51 3.09
C ALA A 124 -3.72 -26.16 4.02
N GLU A 125 -4.10 -26.26 5.29
CA GLU A 125 -3.52 -27.19 6.27
C GLU A 125 -4.61 -28.19 6.69
#